data_AF-K1S288-F1
#
_entry.id   AF-K1S288-F1
#
_cell.length_a   1.000
_cell.length_b   1.000
_cell.length_c   1.000
_cell.angle_alpha   90.00
_cell.angle_beta   90.00
_cell.angle_gamma   90.00
#
_symmetry.space_group_name_H-M   'P 1'
#
loop_
_entity.id
_entity.type
_entity.pdbx_description
1 polymer ?
#
loop_
_entity_poly.entity_id
_entity_poly.type
_entity_poly.pdbx_seq_one_letter_code
_entity_poly.pdbx_strand_id
1 'polypeptide(L)'
;MIAVIGKNADAIQNVASEGTNAANLNTVLKMISVNNQLFLVIAAFIITTLVVYFIRRSSVNNAWIIAIIVGGVADCVIILVGALILNTEYSIIEVILGSVGSILLGCIIQFFVFSVDYSRTEHTQFEDDEYYYYVKAVPKINVVAPEMNVKRINAQRKKKKNWK
;
A
#
# COMPACT_ATOMS: atom_id res chain seq x y z
N MET A 1 -22.81 -0.49 11.98
CA MET A 1 -22.91 0.74 11.14
C MET A 1 -24.36 1.07 10.70
N ILE A 2 -25.14 0.13 10.16
CA ILE A 2 -26.57 0.36 9.80
C ILE A 2 -27.44 0.80 10.99
N ALA A 3 -27.23 0.23 12.17
CA ALA A 3 -27.97 0.61 13.38
C ALA A 3 -27.64 2.04 13.89
N VAL A 4 -26.41 2.52 13.67
CA VAL A 4 -25.98 3.88 14.03
C VAL A 4 -26.59 4.90 13.06
N ILE A 5 -26.65 4.57 11.77
CA ILE A 5 -27.33 5.39 10.76
C ILE A 5 -28.82 5.48 11.06
N GLY A 6 -29.47 4.38 11.47
CA GLY A 6 -30.88 4.37 11.88
C GLY A 6 -31.17 5.21 13.12
N LYS A 7 -30.35 5.11 14.18
CA LYS A 7 -30.52 5.92 15.40
C LYS A 7 -30.26 7.42 15.18
N ASN A 8 -29.37 7.76 14.25
CA ASN A 8 -29.06 9.16 13.91
C ASN A 8 -29.94 9.73 12.79
N ALA A 9 -30.75 8.90 12.11
CA ALA A 9 -31.64 9.33 11.03
C ALA A 9 -32.70 10.33 11.54
N ASP A 10 -33.29 10.07 12.70
CA ASP A 10 -34.27 10.98 13.31
C ASP A 10 -33.64 12.33 13.69
N ALA A 11 -32.40 12.32 14.17
CA ALA A 11 -31.65 13.54 14.48
C ALA A 11 -31.30 14.34 13.21
N ILE A 12 -30.95 13.66 12.11
CA ILE A 12 -30.65 14.28 10.81
C ILE A 12 -31.94 14.82 10.16
N GLN A 13 -33.07 14.12 10.29
CA GLN A 13 -34.35 14.51 9.75
C GLN A 13 -34.93 15.75 10.46
N ASN A 14 -34.72 15.87 11.78
CA ASN A 14 -35.05 17.07 12.55
C ASN A 14 -34.18 18.27 12.14
N VAL A 15 -32.88 18.06 11.87
CA VAL A 15 -31.96 19.11 11.36
C VAL A 15 -32.28 19.53 9.93
N ALA A 16 -32.80 18.64 9.10
CA ALA A 16 -33.18 18.93 7.71
C ALA A 16 -34.53 19.65 7.58
N SER A 17 -35.42 19.49 8.57
CA SER A 17 -36.76 20.09 8.57
C SER A 17 -36.77 21.55 9.01
N GLU A 18 -35.76 21.98 9.77
CA GLU A 18 -35.54 23.38 10.13
C GLU A 18 -34.42 23.95 9.26
N GLY A 19 -34.76 24.86 8.34
CA GLY A 19 -33.81 25.47 7.40
C GLY A 19 -32.53 26.01 8.08
N THR A 20 -31.44 26.05 7.32
CA THR A 20 -30.06 26.41 7.71
C THR A 20 -29.97 27.65 8.61
N ASN A 21 -30.14 27.44 9.92
CA ASN A 21 -29.86 28.42 10.96
C ASN A 21 -28.55 28.02 11.65
N ALA A 22 -27.73 28.99 12.06
CA ALA A 22 -26.49 28.74 12.80
C ALA A 22 -26.67 27.89 14.08
N ALA A 23 -27.90 27.83 14.61
CA ALA A 23 -28.31 26.91 15.67
C ALA A 23 -28.09 25.44 15.29
N ASN A 24 -28.37 25.05 14.04
CA ASN A 24 -28.28 23.66 13.56
C ASN A 24 -26.84 23.16 13.47
N LEU A 25 -25.89 24.04 13.12
CA LEU A 25 -24.46 23.72 13.10
C LEU A 25 -23.96 23.44 14.52
N ASN A 26 -24.39 24.22 15.50
CA ASN A 26 -24.05 24.00 16.91
C ASN A 26 -24.64 22.69 17.44
N THR A 27 -25.83 22.28 16.97
CA THR A 27 -26.41 20.98 17.33
C THR A 27 -25.63 19.81 16.74
N VAL A 28 -25.25 19.89 15.46
CA VAL A 28 -24.42 18.86 14.80
C VAL A 28 -23.04 18.76 15.46
N LEU A 29 -22.41 19.89 15.77
CA LEU A 29 -21.12 19.93 16.48
C LEU A 29 -21.24 19.32 17.89
N LYS A 30 -22.35 19.57 18.60
CA LYS A 30 -22.61 18.92 19.90
C LYS A 30 -22.82 17.41 19.76
N MET A 31 -23.54 16.94 18.76
CA MET A 31 -23.74 15.50 18.53
C MET A 31 -22.44 14.77 18.21
N ILE A 32 -21.55 15.39 17.42
CA ILE A 32 -20.21 14.86 17.12
C ILE A 32 -19.33 14.87 18.37
N SER A 33 -19.34 15.96 19.14
CA SER A 33 -18.50 16.15 20.33
C SER A 33 -18.80 15.16 21.47
N VAL A 34 -20.04 14.68 21.56
CA VAL A 34 -20.47 13.73 22.60
C VAL A 34 -20.18 12.27 22.21
N ASN A 35 -19.80 12.00 20.96
CA ASN A 35 -19.66 10.64 20.47
C ASN A 35 -18.26 10.06 20.74
N ASN A 36 -18.09 9.42 21.90
CA ASN A 36 -16.86 8.73 22.29
C ASN A 36 -16.39 7.68 21.25
N GLN A 37 -17.33 7.05 20.54
CA GLN A 37 -17.02 6.07 19.49
C GLN A 37 -16.29 6.74 18.31
N LEU A 38 -16.74 7.93 17.91
CA LEU A 38 -16.14 8.66 16.81
C LEU A 38 -14.72 9.14 17.17
N PHE A 39 -14.53 9.66 18.38
CA PHE A 39 -13.21 10.09 18.86
C PHE A 39 -12.22 8.93 18.93
N LEU A 40 -12.66 7.77 19.38
CA LEU A 40 -11.86 6.55 19.41
C LEU A 40 -11.35 6.20 18.01
N VAL A 41 -12.23 6.16 17.01
CA VAL A 41 -11.86 5.81 15.63
C VAL A 41 -10.88 6.81 15.04
N ILE A 42 -11.11 8.11 15.27
CA ILE A 42 -10.20 9.17 14.79
C ILE A 42 -8.82 9.02 15.44
N ALA A 43 -8.76 8.82 16.76
CA ALA A 43 -7.51 8.63 17.48
C ALA A 43 -6.77 7.38 17.01
N ALA A 44 -7.49 6.25 16.86
CA ALA A 44 -6.94 5.00 16.34
C ALA A 44 -6.33 5.21 14.95
N PHE A 45 -7.06 5.85 14.04
CA PHE A 45 -6.61 6.13 12.68
C PHE A 45 -5.35 7.00 12.63
N ILE A 46 -5.28 8.05 13.45
CA ILE A 46 -4.11 8.93 13.52
C ILE A 46 -2.89 8.13 13.98
N ILE A 47 -3.02 7.38 15.07
CA ILE A 47 -1.92 6.59 15.65
C ILE A 47 -1.45 5.52 14.67
N THR A 48 -2.37 4.78 14.05
CA THR A 48 -2.02 3.72 13.10
C THR A 48 -1.35 4.27 11.85
N THR A 49 -1.82 5.41 11.36
CA THR A 49 -1.17 6.13 10.25
C THR A 49 0.27 6.52 10.61
N LEU A 50 0.51 7.03 11.83
CA LEU A 50 1.85 7.36 12.29
C LEU A 50 2.75 6.11 12.37
N VAL A 51 2.24 5.02 12.95
CA VAL A 51 2.98 3.74 13.04
C VAL A 51 3.37 3.24 11.65
N VAL A 52 2.40 3.17 10.74
CA VAL A 52 2.63 2.77 9.34
C VAL A 52 3.64 3.68 8.66
N TYR A 53 3.52 5.00 8.86
CA TYR A 53 4.43 6.00 8.30
C TYR A 53 5.88 5.79 8.75
N PHE A 54 6.11 5.60 10.04
CA PHE A 54 7.46 5.37 10.56
C PHE A 54 8.07 4.06 10.04
N ILE A 55 7.30 2.97 10.01
CA ILE A 55 7.77 1.70 9.44
C ILE A 55 8.08 1.87 7.96
N ARG A 56 7.23 2.58 7.23
CA ARG A 56 7.42 2.87 5.80
C ARG A 56 8.69 3.68 5.50
N ARG A 57 9.08 4.56 6.43
CA ARG A 57 10.28 5.40 6.32
C ARG A 57 11.55 4.72 6.82
N SER A 58 11.43 3.60 7.53
CA SER A 58 12.58 2.80 7.94
C SER A 58 13.21 2.06 6.74
N SER A 59 14.54 1.88 6.78
CA SER A 59 15.31 1.14 5.76
C SER A 59 15.26 -0.38 5.96
N VAL A 60 14.14 -0.90 6.47
CA VAL A 60 13.96 -2.32 6.78
C VAL A 60 13.51 -3.08 5.53
N ASN A 61 14.10 -4.26 5.31
CA ASN A 61 13.67 -5.17 4.24
C ASN A 61 12.20 -5.55 4.42
N ASN A 62 11.44 -5.57 3.33
CA ASN A 62 10.00 -5.85 3.36
C ASN A 62 9.17 -4.86 4.20
N ALA A 63 9.63 -3.61 4.39
CA ALA A 63 8.89 -2.58 5.14
C ALA A 63 7.43 -2.42 4.71
N TRP A 64 7.07 -2.76 3.46
CA TRP A 64 5.67 -2.74 2.97
C TRP A 64 4.79 -3.78 3.67
N ILE A 65 5.18 -5.06 3.64
CA ILE A 65 4.38 -6.12 4.28
C ILE A 65 4.35 -5.94 5.80
N ILE A 66 5.49 -5.51 6.38
CA ILE A 66 5.61 -5.28 7.83
C ILE A 66 4.67 -4.15 8.25
N ALA A 67 4.62 -3.05 7.50
CA ALA A 67 3.72 -1.94 7.80
C ALA A 67 2.25 -2.34 7.74
N ILE A 68 1.85 -3.20 6.78
CA ILE A 68 0.47 -3.67 6.66
C ILE A 68 0.08 -4.53 7.86
N ILE A 69 0.92 -5.51 8.22
CA ILE A 69 0.64 -6.42 9.34
C ILE A 69 0.64 -5.64 10.66
N VAL A 70 1.69 -4.86 10.92
CA VAL A 70 1.82 -4.11 12.19
C VAL A 70 0.75 -3.03 12.29
N GLY A 71 0.45 -2.32 11.20
CA GLY A 71 -0.62 -1.32 11.16
C GLY A 71 -1.99 -1.92 11.45
N GLY A 72 -2.33 -3.04 10.80
CA GLY A 72 -3.61 -3.72 11.01
C GLY A 72 -3.76 -4.30 12.41
N VAL A 73 -2.70 -4.89 12.97
CA VAL A 73 -2.70 -5.39 14.36
C VAL A 73 -2.78 -4.24 15.36
N ALA A 74 -2.01 -3.17 15.15
CA ALA A 74 -2.05 -1.99 16.03
C ALA A 74 -3.44 -1.34 16.05
N ASP A 75 -4.09 -1.20 14.89
CA ASP A 75 -5.45 -0.66 14.78
C ASP A 75 -6.46 -1.50 15.58
N CYS A 76 -6.42 -2.83 15.39
CA CYS A 76 -7.26 -3.76 16.13
C CYS A 76 -7.08 -3.61 17.65
N VAL A 77 -5.84 -3.57 18.12
CA VAL A 77 -5.53 -3.42 19.55
C VAL A 77 -6.01 -2.07 20.08
N ILE A 78 -5.77 -0.97 19.37
CA ILE A 78 -6.18 0.36 19.81
C ILE A 78 -7.70 0.46 19.89
N ILE A 79 -8.43 -0.09 18.91
CA ILE A 79 -9.89 -0.07 18.92
C ILE A 79 -10.44 -0.91 20.09
N LEU A 80 -9.92 -2.11 20.30
CA LEU A 80 -10.39 -2.99 21.38
C LEU A 80 -10.09 -2.39 22.76
N VAL A 81 -8.86 -1.92 22.99
CA VAL A 81 -8.45 -1.29 24.25
C VAL A 81 -9.20 0.02 24.47
N GLY A 82 -9.32 0.85 23.43
CA GLY A 82 -10.07 2.10 23.46
C GLY A 82 -11.54 1.87 23.80
N ALA A 83 -12.16 0.82 23.23
CA ALA A 83 -13.56 0.51 23.48
C ALA A 83 -13.80 0.09 24.93
N LEU A 84 -12.86 -0.63 25.54
CA LEU A 84 -12.92 -1.00 26.97
C LEU A 84 -12.76 0.23 27.89
N ILE A 85 -11.82 1.12 27.59
CA ILE A 85 -11.57 2.33 28.38
C ILE A 85 -12.77 3.28 28.31
N LEU A 86 -13.30 3.49 27.10
CA LEU A 86 -14.40 4.43 26.83
C LEU A 86 -15.80 3.80 27.01
N ASN A 87 -15.87 2.54 27.48
CA ASN A 87 -17.10 1.75 27.64
C ASN A 87 -18.05 1.88 26.42
N THR A 88 -17.48 1.74 25.22
CA THR A 88 -18.23 1.89 23.98
C THR A 88 -18.72 0.53 23.48
N GLU A 89 -19.96 0.48 22.98
CA GLU A 89 -20.54 -0.75 22.40
C GLU A 89 -19.88 -1.07 21.05
N TYR A 90 -18.85 -1.93 21.07
CA TYR A 90 -18.24 -2.51 19.87
C TYR A 90 -18.44 -4.02 19.83
N SER A 91 -18.81 -4.53 18.66
CA SER A 91 -18.79 -5.96 18.38
C SER A 91 -17.35 -6.39 18.11
N ILE A 92 -16.79 -7.20 19.01
CA ILE A 92 -15.43 -7.76 18.88
C ILE A 92 -15.29 -8.54 17.55
N ILE A 93 -16.33 -9.26 17.15
CA ILE A 93 -16.35 -10.05 15.91
C ILE A 93 -16.25 -9.14 14.68
N GLU A 94 -16.96 -8.01 14.67
CA GLU A 94 -16.88 -7.04 13.57
C GLU A 94 -15.49 -6.42 13.47
N VAL A 95 -14.87 -6.09 14.61
CA VAL A 95 -13.50 -5.55 14.65
C VAL A 95 -12.51 -6.55 14.09
N ILE A 96 -12.55 -7.81 14.55
CA ILE A 96 -11.63 -8.85 14.08
C ILE A 96 -11.79 -9.09 12.57
N LEU A 97 -13.02 -9.24 12.08
CA LEU A 97 -13.27 -9.45 10.65
C LEU A 97 -12.82 -8.24 9.81
N GLY A 98 -13.06 -7.02 10.30
CA GLY A 98 -12.59 -5.78 9.68
C GLY A 98 -11.06 -5.72 9.59
N SER A 99 -10.36 -6.06 10.67
CA SER A 99 -8.89 -6.07 10.70
C SER A 99 -8.29 -7.15 9.79
N VAL A 100 -8.87 -8.35 9.76
CA VAL A 100 -8.42 -9.40 8.83
C VAL A 100 -8.66 -8.96 7.38
N GLY A 101 -9.84 -8.40 7.10
CA GLY A 101 -10.18 -7.87 5.78
C GLY A 101 -9.24 -6.75 5.32
N SER A 102 -8.85 -5.84 6.21
CA SER A 102 -7.95 -4.73 5.88
C SER A 102 -6.52 -5.19 5.60
N ILE A 103 -6.00 -6.15 6.36
CA ILE A 103 -4.69 -6.76 6.12
C ILE A 103 -4.68 -7.47 4.76
N LEU A 104 -5.71 -8.28 4.47
CA LEU A 104 -5.84 -8.97 3.19
C LEU A 104 -5.91 -7.98 2.02
N LEU A 105 -6.73 -6.94 2.14
CA LEU A 105 -6.83 -5.88 1.14
C LEU A 105 -5.49 -5.17 0.93
N GLY A 106 -4.78 -4.88 2.02
CA GLY A 106 -3.42 -4.33 1.98
C GLY A 106 -2.47 -5.23 1.20
N CYS A 107 -2.48 -6.54 1.47
CA CYS A 107 -1.65 -7.51 0.74
C CYS A 107 -1.98 -7.56 -0.75
N ILE A 108 -3.26 -7.50 -1.12
CA ILE A 108 -3.70 -7.45 -2.53
C ILE A 108 -3.17 -6.17 -3.19
N ILE A 109 -3.33 -5.02 -2.55
CA ILE A 109 -2.81 -3.74 -3.07
C ILE A 109 -1.29 -3.80 -3.21
N GLN A 110 -0.59 -4.34 -2.21
CA GLN A 110 0.86 -4.50 -2.26
C GLN A 110 1.27 -5.38 -3.44
N PHE A 111 0.57 -6.49 -3.69
CA PHE A 111 0.84 -7.37 -4.83
C PHE A 111 0.76 -6.60 -6.16
N PHE A 112 -0.27 -5.78 -6.36
CA PHE A 112 -0.39 -5.00 -7.59
C PHE A 112 0.69 -3.91 -7.72
N VAL A 113 1.09 -3.28 -6.62
CA VAL A 113 2.13 -2.23 -6.62
C VAL A 113 3.54 -2.81 -6.85
N PHE A 114 3.84 -4.01 -6.33
CA PHE A 114 5.16 -4.65 -6.42
C PHE A 114 5.27 -5.74 -7.50
N SER A 115 4.25 -5.91 -8.34
CA SER A 115 4.27 -6.87 -9.45
C SER A 115 5.36 -6.57 -10.50
N VAL A 116 5.88 -5.33 -10.52
CA VAL A 116 7.02 -4.94 -11.36
C VAL A 116 8.31 -5.44 -10.68
N ASP A 117 9.01 -6.36 -11.34
CA ASP A 117 10.21 -7.04 -10.83
C ASP A 117 11.36 -6.06 -10.54
N TYR A 118 11.51 -5.68 -9.27
CA TYR A 118 12.64 -4.90 -8.74
C TYR A 118 13.70 -5.80 -8.06
N SER A 119 13.61 -7.13 -8.20
CA SER A 119 14.51 -8.10 -7.53
C SER A 119 15.98 -7.98 -7.95
N ARG A 120 16.23 -7.31 -9.08
CA ARG A 120 17.53 -7.26 -9.76
C ARG A 120 18.39 -6.04 -9.44
N THR A 121 18.49 -5.65 -8.16
CA THR A 121 19.43 -4.60 -7.75
C THR A 121 20.40 -5.13 -6.71
N GLU A 122 21.56 -5.53 -7.19
CA GLU A 122 22.69 -5.99 -6.38
C GLU A 122 23.49 -4.76 -5.92
N HIS A 123 23.69 -4.66 -4.60
CA HIS A 123 24.51 -3.62 -3.98
C HIS A 123 25.94 -4.15 -3.83
N THR A 124 26.77 -3.94 -4.83
CA THR A 124 28.19 -4.34 -4.81
C THR A 124 29.03 -3.22 -4.18
N GLN A 125 29.77 -3.55 -3.13
CA GLN A 125 30.75 -2.66 -2.51
C GLN A 125 32.07 -2.80 -3.26
N PHE A 126 32.61 -1.69 -3.76
CA PHE A 126 33.96 -1.64 -4.32
C PHE A 126 34.82 -0.78 -3.42
N GLU A 127 35.99 -1.31 -3.07
CA GLU A 127 37.05 -0.58 -2.40
C GLU A 127 38.05 -0.19 -3.49
N ASP A 128 38.32 1.10 -3.63
CA ASP A 128 39.47 1.62 -4.38
C ASP A 128 40.30 2.46 -3.39
N ASP A 129 41.60 2.56 -3.64
CA ASP A 129 42.67 2.86 -2.67
C ASP A 129 42.49 4.17 -1.86
N GLU A 130 41.56 5.06 -2.24
CA GLU A 130 41.38 6.38 -1.64
C GLU A 130 39.91 6.76 -1.31
N TYR A 131 38.89 6.04 -1.77
CA TYR A 131 37.47 6.37 -1.49
C TYR A 131 36.50 5.17 -1.54
N TYR A 132 35.53 5.13 -0.61
CA TYR A 132 34.38 4.21 -0.66
C TYR A 132 33.23 4.81 -1.49
N TYR A 133 32.85 4.17 -2.60
CA TYR A 133 31.66 4.55 -3.37
C TYR A 133 30.61 3.43 -3.41
N TYR A 134 29.36 3.78 -3.09
CA TYR A 134 28.21 2.87 -3.20
C TYR A 134 27.64 2.92 -4.62
N VAL A 135 27.74 1.83 -5.37
CA VAL A 135 27.18 1.72 -6.73
C VAL A 135 26.02 0.74 -6.74
N LYS A 136 24.97 1.05 -7.50
CA LYS A 136 23.84 0.16 -7.75
C LYS A 136 24.04 -0.49 -9.12
N ALA A 137 24.37 -1.78 -9.16
CA ALA A 137 24.54 -2.50 -10.42
C ALA A 137 23.17 -2.83 -11.02
N VAL A 138 22.88 -2.30 -12.21
CA VAL A 138 21.68 -2.64 -12.98
C VAL A 138 22.08 -3.70 -14.02
N PRO A 139 21.50 -4.92 -13.97
CA PRO A 139 21.91 -6.01 -14.85
C PRO A 139 21.57 -5.68 -16.30
N LYS A 140 22.60 -5.73 -17.16
CA LYS A 140 22.48 -5.52 -18.59
C LYS A 140 21.93 -6.81 -19.21
N ILE A 141 20.66 -6.79 -19.63
CA ILE A 141 20.09 -7.90 -20.40
C ILE A 141 20.87 -7.97 -21.72
N ASN A 142 21.71 -9.00 -21.87
CA ASN A 142 22.34 -9.32 -23.15
C ASN A 142 21.24 -9.75 -24.12
N VAL A 143 20.71 -8.81 -24.88
CA VAL A 143 19.91 -9.13 -26.07
C VAL A 143 20.89 -9.75 -27.06
N VAL A 144 20.79 -11.07 -27.26
CA VAL A 144 21.57 -11.78 -28.27
C VAL A 144 21.31 -11.09 -29.60
N ALA A 145 22.37 -10.49 -30.18
CA ALA A 145 22.27 -9.86 -31.48
C ALA A 145 21.73 -10.90 -32.49
N PRO A 146 20.71 -10.55 -33.31
CA PRO A 146 20.17 -11.49 -34.28
C PRO A 146 21.29 -11.94 -35.23
N GLU A 147 21.52 -13.25 -35.29
CA GLU A 147 22.57 -13.84 -36.10
C GLU A 147 22.23 -13.64 -37.58
N MET A 148 22.82 -12.61 -38.20
CA MET A 148 22.57 -12.30 -39.61
C MET A 148 23.30 -13.32 -40.49
N ASN A 149 22.60 -14.38 -40.87
CA ASN A 149 23.12 -15.41 -41.77
C ASN A 149 23.10 -14.91 -43.23
N VAL A 150 24.20 -14.27 -43.67
CA VAL A 150 24.33 -13.78 -45.05
C VAL A 150 24.62 -14.95 -45.99
N LYS A 151 23.60 -15.41 -46.74
CA LYS A 151 23.81 -16.36 -47.84
C LYS A 151 24.61 -15.69 -48.97
N ARG A 152 25.89 -16.03 -49.11
CA ARG A 152 26.69 -15.64 -50.28
C ARG A 152 26.42 -16.59 -51.44
N ILE A 153 25.70 -16.12 -52.46
CA ILE A 153 25.49 -16.84 -53.73
C ILE A 153 26.64 -16.45 -54.66
N ASN A 154 27.79 -17.12 -54.56
CA ASN A 154 28.83 -17.01 -55.57
C ASN A 154 28.51 -17.99 -56.71
N ALA A 155 28.12 -17.47 -57.87
CA ALA A 155 28.04 -18.25 -59.10
C ALA A 155 29.47 -18.63 -59.53
N GLN A 156 29.86 -19.89 -59.36
CA GLN A 156 31.08 -20.41 -59.95
C GLN A 156 30.97 -20.33 -61.48
N ARG A 157 31.71 -19.40 -62.11
CA ARG A 157 31.97 -19.40 -63.55
C ARG A 157 32.68 -20.72 -63.90
N LYS A 158 31.96 -21.67 -64.49
CA LYS A 158 32.56 -22.86 -65.13
C LYS A 158 33.52 -22.40 -66.22
N LYS A 159 34.82 -22.55 -65.99
CA LYS A 159 35.86 -22.39 -67.02
C LYS A 159 35.68 -23.52 -68.03
N LYS A 160 35.18 -23.22 -69.23
CA LYS A 160 35.04 -24.19 -70.32
C LYS A 160 36.45 -24.62 -70.75
N LYS A 161 36.80 -25.88 -70.47
CA LYS A 161 38.08 -26.50 -70.84
C LYS A 161 38.03 -26.85 -72.32
N ASN A 162 38.90 -26.24 -73.12
CA ASN A 162 39.11 -26.56 -74.53
C ASN A 162 39.76 -27.94 -74.70
N TRP A 163 39.42 -28.64 -75.78
CA TRP A 163 40.22 -29.73 -76.31
C TRP A 163 40.33 -29.63 -77.84
N LYS A 164 41.59 -29.62 -78.29
CA LYS A 164 42.20 -29.85 -79.61
C LYS A 164 41.60 -29.14 -80.83
#